data_AF-A0A524G052-F1
#
_entry.id   AF-A0A524G052-F1
#
_cell.length_a   1.000
_cell.length_b   1.000
_cell.length_c   1.000
_cell.angle_alpha   90.00
_cell.angle_beta   90.00
_cell.angle_gamma   90.00
#
_symmetry.space_group_name_H-M   'P 1'
#
loop_
_entity.id
_entity.type
_entity.pdbx_description
1 polymer ?
#
loop_
_entity_poly.entity_id
_entity_poly.type
_entity_poly.pdbx_seq_one_letter_code
_entity_poly.pdbx_strand_id
1 'polypeptide(L)'
;MTYAFIVFYRFQMMTPEEAGKAKEFWSEFQKGSWPEHLDIIGDYKYAWGSDWSGFLLIETEDPQSFFEFWPIFRDKTRWYIENTRTIIAIKRESKDWM
;
A
#
# COMPACT_ATOMS: atom_id res chain seq x y z
N MET A 1 -8.92 -14.50 -11.41
CA MET A 1 -8.27 -14.96 -10.15
C MET A 1 -7.76 -13.71 -9.48
N THR A 2 -8.20 -13.41 -8.26
CA THR A 2 -7.83 -12.16 -7.60
C THR A 2 -6.57 -12.35 -6.77
N TYR A 3 -5.58 -11.51 -7.00
CA TYR A 3 -4.38 -11.41 -6.19
C TYR A 3 -4.57 -10.33 -5.14
N ALA A 4 -4.16 -10.63 -3.91
CA ALA A 4 -4.15 -9.69 -2.80
C ALA A 4 -2.70 -9.33 -2.44
N PHE A 5 -2.45 -8.04 -2.29
CA PHE A 5 -1.17 -7.48 -1.89
C PHE A 5 -1.37 -6.74 -0.57
N ILE A 6 -0.70 -7.21 0.49
CA ILE A 6 -0.61 -6.49 1.76
C ILE A 6 0.73 -5.77 1.78
N VAL A 7 0.69 -4.45 1.71
CA VAL A 7 1.87 -3.59 1.72
C VAL A 7 1.98 -2.93 3.08
N PHE A 8 2.85 -3.47 3.94
CA PHE A 8 3.23 -2.80 5.17
C PHE A 8 4.16 -1.63 4.87
N TYR A 9 3.97 -0.54 5.59
CA TYR A 9 4.82 0.64 5.51
C TYR A 9 5.22 1.13 6.91
N ARG A 10 6.43 1.68 7.01
CA ARG A 10 6.92 2.37 8.20
C ARG A 10 7.26 3.80 7.81
N PHE A 11 6.66 4.77 8.49
CA PHE A 11 7.00 6.18 8.30
C PHE A 11 8.34 6.51 8.95
N GLN A 12 9.07 7.44 8.33
CA GLN A 12 10.20 8.09 8.99
C GLN A 12 9.72 8.93 10.18
N MET A 13 10.61 9.24 11.12
CA MET A 13 10.32 10.27 12.12
C MET A 13 10.20 11.61 11.41
N MET A 14 9.00 12.18 11.45
CA MET A 14 8.64 13.42 10.77
C MET A 14 8.15 14.47 11.77
N THR A 15 8.43 15.72 11.45
CA THR A 15 7.78 16.87 12.08
C THR A 15 6.30 16.96 11.68
N PRO A 16 5.47 17.71 12.43
CA PRO A 16 4.07 17.92 12.07
C PRO A 16 3.88 18.53 10.67
N GLU A 17 4.80 19.39 10.23
CA GLU A 17 4.76 19.99 8.89
C GLU A 17 5.01 18.96 7.79
N GLU A 18 6.04 18.12 7.94
CA GLU A 18 6.35 17.04 7.00
C GLU A 18 5.22 16.00 6.93
N ALA A 19 4.61 15.67 8.08
CA ALA A 19 3.43 14.80 8.13
C ALA A 19 2.24 15.41 7.38
N GLY A 20 2.07 16.73 7.44
CA GLY A 20 1.07 17.47 6.66
C GLY A 20 1.31 17.31 5.15
N LYS A 21 2.55 17.57 4.70
CA LYS A 21 2.95 17.41 3.29
C LYS A 21 2.78 15.98 2.80
N ALA A 22 3.12 14.98 3.62
CA ALA A 22 2.98 13.57 3.27
C ALA A 22 1.51 13.18 3.07
N LYS A 23 0.61 13.73 3.89
CA LYS A 23 -0.83 13.52 3.77
C LYS A 23 -1.39 14.15 2.49
N GLU A 24 -0.99 15.37 2.18
CA GLU A 24 -1.39 16.07 0.95
C GLU A 24 -0.91 15.29 -0.28
N PHE A 25 0.37 14.93 -0.30
CA PHE A 25 0.96 14.11 -1.35
C PHE A 25 0.20 12.79 -1.56
N TRP A 26 -0.11 12.06 -0.48
CA TRP A 26 -0.84 10.79 -0.58
C TRP A 26 -2.22 10.97 -1.23
N SER A 27 -2.96 12.00 -0.79
CA SER A 27 -4.28 12.32 -1.35
C SER A 27 -4.22 12.69 -2.83
N GLU A 28 -3.20 13.44 -3.27
CA GLU A 28 -3.02 13.79 -4.68
C GLU A 28 -2.59 12.58 -5.52
N PHE A 29 -1.65 11.79 -4.99
CA PHE A 29 -1.13 10.60 -5.65
C PHE A 29 -2.21 9.56 -5.92
N GLN A 30 -3.09 9.30 -4.94
CA GLN A 30 -4.23 8.39 -5.10
C GLN A 30 -5.19 8.84 -6.21
N LYS A 31 -5.37 10.15 -6.40
CA LYS A 31 -6.29 10.69 -7.42
C LYS A 31 -5.73 10.69 -8.83
N GLY A 32 -4.42 10.92 -8.98
CA GLY A 32 -3.83 11.20 -10.29
C GLY A 32 -2.81 10.18 -10.80
N SER A 33 -2.30 9.29 -9.95
CA SER A 33 -1.23 8.35 -10.31
C SER A 33 -1.53 6.91 -9.95
N TRP A 34 -2.68 6.63 -9.34
CA TRP A 34 -3.07 5.27 -9.00
C TRP A 34 -3.54 4.51 -10.25
N PRO A 35 -3.04 3.29 -10.53
CA PRO A 35 -3.45 2.53 -11.71
C PRO A 35 -4.89 2.06 -11.61
N GLU A 36 -5.63 2.13 -12.72
CA GLU A 36 -7.05 1.72 -12.77
C GLU A 36 -7.28 0.24 -12.46
N HIS A 37 -6.28 -0.63 -12.71
CA HIS A 37 -6.38 -2.07 -12.49
C HIS A 37 -5.98 -2.52 -11.08
N LEU A 38 -5.63 -1.59 -10.19
CA LEU A 38 -5.30 -1.87 -8.80
C LEU A 38 -6.38 -1.28 -7.89
N ASP A 39 -7.12 -2.13 -7.20
CA ASP A 39 -8.15 -1.70 -6.27
C ASP A 39 -7.58 -1.57 -4.86
N ILE A 40 -7.66 -0.38 -4.26
CA ILE A 40 -7.38 -0.21 -2.83
C ILE A 40 -8.62 -0.70 -2.06
N ILE A 41 -8.50 -1.87 -1.44
CA ILE A 41 -9.56 -2.41 -0.57
C ILE A 41 -9.58 -1.69 0.78
N GLY A 42 -8.39 -1.28 1.27
CA GLY A 42 -8.31 -0.47 2.48
C GLY A 42 -6.91 0.05 2.79
N ASP A 43 -6.87 1.20 3.47
CA ASP A 43 -5.69 1.80 4.08
C ASP A 43 -5.83 1.74 5.60
N TYR A 44 -5.02 0.91 6.23
CA TYR A 44 -5.13 0.59 7.65
C TYR A 44 -4.00 1.27 8.41
N LYS A 45 -4.38 2.28 9.20
CA LYS A 45 -3.47 2.96 10.12
C LYS A 45 -3.26 2.14 11.38
N TYR A 46 -2.04 2.17 11.91
CA TYR A 46 -1.63 1.51 13.16
C TYR A 46 -1.70 -0.02 13.10
N ALA A 47 -0.67 -0.64 12.52
CA ALA A 47 -0.53 -2.10 12.49
C ALA A 47 -0.08 -2.65 13.87
N TRP A 48 -0.95 -2.54 14.88
CA TRP A 48 -0.69 -3.00 16.24
C TRP A 48 -0.27 -4.48 16.29
N GLY A 49 0.64 -4.80 17.21
CA GLY A 49 1.29 -6.12 17.26
C GLY A 49 2.42 -6.29 16.25
N SER A 50 2.82 -5.22 15.56
CA SER A 50 3.99 -5.16 14.68
C SER A 50 4.71 -3.82 14.82
N ASP A 51 5.92 -3.75 14.27
CA ASP A 51 6.69 -2.51 14.19
C ASP A 51 6.34 -1.66 12.95
N TRP A 52 5.23 -1.95 12.25
CA TRP A 52 4.82 -1.20 11.07
C TRP A 52 3.85 -0.08 11.43
N SER A 53 3.94 1.04 10.72
CA SER A 53 3.04 2.18 10.95
C SER A 53 1.61 1.88 10.48
N GLY A 54 1.48 1.05 9.45
CA GLY A 54 0.21 0.66 8.85
C GLY A 54 0.43 -0.27 7.67
N PHE A 55 -0.65 -0.57 6.95
CA PHE A 55 -0.57 -1.31 5.70
C PHE A 55 -1.68 -0.94 4.72
N LEU A 56 -1.41 -1.15 3.43
CA LEU A 56 -2.40 -1.09 2.36
C LEU A 56 -2.81 -2.52 1.98
N LEU A 57 -4.10 -2.75 1.81
CA LEU A 57 -4.62 -3.95 1.17
C LEU A 57 -5.07 -3.57 -0.25
N ILE A 58 -4.44 -4.19 -1.24
CA ILE A 58 -4.69 -3.96 -2.65
C ILE A 58 -5.13 -5.28 -3.28
N GLU A 59 -6.14 -5.25 -4.12
CA GLU A 59 -6.56 -6.39 -4.93
C GLU A 59 -6.43 -6.06 -6.42
N THR A 60 -6.18 -7.09 -7.23
CA THR A 60 -6.17 -6.97 -8.69
C THR A 60 -6.38 -8.34 -9.34
N GLU A 61 -6.92 -8.35 -10.55
CA GLU A 61 -6.93 -9.53 -11.42
C GLU A 61 -5.66 -9.64 -12.28
N ASP A 62 -4.88 -8.56 -12.39
CA ASP A 62 -3.62 -8.49 -13.12
C ASP A 62 -2.44 -8.18 -12.18
N PRO A 63 -1.72 -9.21 -11.68
CA PRO A 63 -0.60 -8.99 -10.77
C PRO A 63 0.57 -8.23 -11.44
N GLN A 64 0.67 -8.25 -12.77
CA GLN A 64 1.72 -7.52 -13.50
C GLN A 64 1.58 -6.00 -13.30
N SER A 65 0.34 -5.48 -13.35
CA SER A 65 0.04 -4.09 -13.03
C SER A 65 0.60 -3.64 -11.68
N PHE A 66 0.58 -4.51 -10.66
CA PHE A 66 1.17 -4.19 -9.36
C PHE A 66 2.69 -4.07 -9.44
N PHE A 67 3.37 -5.01 -10.10
CA PHE A 67 4.84 -5.01 -10.19
C PHE A 67 5.39 -3.85 -11.03
N GLU A 68 4.64 -3.37 -12.01
CA GLU A 68 5.01 -2.19 -12.81
C GLU A 68 4.82 -0.89 -12.02
N PHE A 69 3.74 -0.80 -11.25
CA PHE A 69 3.42 0.36 -10.42
C PHE A 69 4.31 0.48 -9.16
N TRP A 70 4.62 -0.66 -8.52
CA TRP A 70 5.24 -0.69 -7.20
C TRP A 70 6.59 0.04 -7.09
N PRO A 71 7.52 -0.06 -8.07
CA PRO A 71 8.75 0.72 -8.07
C PRO A 71 8.50 2.24 -8.10
N ILE A 72 7.52 2.70 -8.89
CA ILE A 72 7.16 4.12 -9.01
C ILE A 72 6.61 4.64 -7.68
N PHE A 73 5.72 3.86 -7.05
CA PHE A 73 5.19 4.20 -5.74
C PHE A 73 6.29 4.31 -4.68
N ARG A 74 7.19 3.32 -4.60
CA ARG A 74 8.29 3.35 -3.62
C ARG A 74 9.24 4.53 -3.85
N ASP A 75 9.54 4.86 -5.09
CA ASP A 75 10.42 6.00 -5.41
C ASP A 75 9.79 7.32 -4.93
N LYS A 76 8.52 7.55 -5.28
CA LYS A 76 7.81 8.78 -4.89
C LYS A 76 7.55 8.92 -3.39
N THR A 77 7.50 7.81 -2.66
CA THR A 77 7.21 7.80 -1.21
C THR A 77 8.44 7.67 -0.32
N ARG A 78 9.63 7.45 -0.91
CA ARG A 78 10.89 7.22 -0.20
C ARG A 78 11.28 8.33 0.79
N TRP A 79 10.83 9.56 0.55
CA TRP A 79 11.15 10.70 1.40
C TRP A 79 10.41 10.70 2.75
N TYR A 80 9.32 9.94 2.90
CA TYR A 80 8.56 9.83 4.15
C TYR A 80 8.30 8.40 4.61
N ILE A 81 8.50 7.40 3.74
CA ILE A 81 8.44 5.98 4.08
C ILE A 81 9.87 5.45 4.23
N GLU A 82 10.20 4.96 5.42
CA GLU A 82 11.50 4.38 5.77
C GLU A 82 11.65 2.98 5.16
N ASN A 83 10.63 2.14 5.33
CA ASN A 83 10.70 0.75 4.94
C ASN A 83 9.32 0.24 4.51
N THR A 84 9.32 -0.77 3.65
CA THR A 84 8.11 -1.46 3.18
C THR A 84 8.31 -2.96 3.19
N ARG A 85 7.23 -3.71 3.42
CA ARG A 85 7.20 -5.16 3.24
C ARG A 85 5.91 -5.56 2.55
N THR A 86 6.03 -6.35 1.49
CA THR A 86 4.86 -6.81 0.73
C THR A 86 4.64 -8.30 0.97
N ILE A 87 3.40 -8.69 1.27
CA ILE A 87 2.92 -10.07 1.26
C ILE A 87 1.96 -10.19 0.08
N ILE A 88 2.09 -11.27 -0.69
CA ILE A 88 1.27 -11.54 -1.88
C ILE A 88 0.53 -12.85 -1.64
N ALA A 89 -0.77 -12.85 -1.93
CA ALA A 89 -1.64 -14.01 -1.80
C ALA A 89 -2.64 -14.08 -2.96
N ILE A 90 -3.26 -15.24 -3.13
CA ILE A 90 -4.39 -15.41 -4.05
C ILE A 90 -5.65 -15.51 -3.20
N LYS A 91 -6.63 -14.65 -3.49
CA LYS A 91 -7.94 -14.64 -2.80
C LYS A 91 -8.70 -15.92 -3.12
N ARG A 92 -9.33 -16.49 -2.11
CA ARG A 92 -10.25 -17.62 -2.22
C ARG A 92 -11.60 -17.23 -1.63
N GLU A 93 -12.66 -17.93 -2.00
CA GLU A 93 -13.92 -17.78 -1.30
C GLU A 93 -13.79 -18.32 0.12
N SER A 94 -14.45 -17.67 1.08
CA SER A 94 -14.41 -18.08 2.49
C SER A 94 -14.97 -19.48 2.74
N LYS A 95 -15.78 -19.99 1.81
CA LYS A 95 -16.37 -21.33 1.86
C LYS A 95 -15.43 -22.43 1.35
N ASP A 96 -14.37 -22.07 0.64
CA ASP A 96 -13.37 -22.99 0.08
C ASP A 96 -12.25 -23.29 1.11
N TRP A 97 -12.62 -23.34 2.40
CA TRP A 97 -11.72 -23.71 3.48
C TRP A 97 -11.47 -25.23 3.40
N MET A 98 -10.33 -25.57 2.78
CA MET A 98 -9.81 -26.90 2.38
C MET A 98 -10.10 -27.29 0.92
#